data_AF-A0A3C1XZW9-F1
#
_entry.id   AF-A0A3C1XZW9-F1
#
_cell.length_a   1.000
_cell.length_b   1.000
_cell.length_c   1.000
_cell.angle_alpha   90.00
_cell.angle_beta   90.00
_cell.angle_gamma   90.00
#
_symmetry.space_group_name_H-M   'P 1'
#
loop_
_entity.id
_entity.type
_entity.pdbx_description
1 polymer ?
#
loop_
_entity_poly.entity_id
_entity_poly.type
_entity_poly.pdbx_seq_one_letter_code
_entity_poly.pdbx_strand_id
1 'polypeptide(L)' 'MPLPTLMPPAVFVTGTDTEIGKTASSTALLHALRRRGLRAVGMKPVASGSQDLGHG' A
#
# COMPACT_ATOMS: atom_id res chain seq x y z
N MET A 1 15.27 -28.84 -0.71
CA MET A 1 14.01 -28.06 -0.68
C MET A 1 14.29 -26.72 -1.35
N PRO A 2 13.64 -26.32 -2.46
CA PRO A 2 13.88 -25.00 -3.01
C PRO A 2 13.20 -23.94 -2.12
N LEU A 3 13.90 -22.84 -1.85
CA LEU A 3 13.33 -21.64 -1.22
C LEU A 3 12.19 -21.10 -2.10
N PRO A 4 11.10 -20.54 -1.51
CA PRO A 4 10.02 -19.99 -2.29
C PRO A 4 10.50 -18.87 -3.23
N THR A 5 10.13 -19.06 -4.48
CA THR A 5 10.36 -18.23 -5.67
C THR A 5 9.78 -16.82 -5.51
N LEU A 6 10.66 -15.81 -5.58
CA LEU A 6 10.44 -14.38 -5.87
C LEU A 6 9.20 -13.71 -5.23
N MET A 7 9.45 -12.79 -4.29
CA MET A 7 8.43 -11.87 -3.81
C MET A 7 7.81 -11.09 -4.98
N PRO A 8 6.49 -10.87 -4.99
CA PRO A 8 5.87 -10.01 -5.98
C PRO A 8 6.44 -8.58 -5.89
N PRO A 9 6.54 -7.84 -7.01
CA PRO A 9 7.08 -6.50 -7.02
C PRO A 9 6.27 -5.56 -6.10
N ALA A 10 6.97 -4.73 -5.34
CA ALA A 10 6.41 -3.80 -4.38
C ALA A 10 6.95 -2.37 -4.60
N VAL A 11 6.13 -1.37 -4.28
CA VAL A 11 6.49 0.05 -4.35
C VAL A 11 6.14 0.71 -3.01
N PHE A 12 7.07 1.47 -2.45
CA PHE A 12 6.84 2.28 -1.26
C PHE A 12 6.64 3.75 -1.63
N VAL A 13 5.46 4.30 -1.34
CA VAL A 13 5.13 5.70 -1.60
C VAL A 13 5.41 6.52 -0.34
N THR A 14 6.53 7.25 -0.34
CA THR A 14 6.93 8.17 0.74
C THR A 14 6.58 9.62 0.41
N GLY A 15 6.91 10.56 1.30
CA GLY A 15 6.73 11.99 1.09
C GLY A 15 7.49 12.82 2.12
N THR A 16 7.77 14.07 1.78
CA THR A 16 8.58 14.99 2.60
C THR A 16 7.84 15.51 3.83
N ASP A 17 6.51 15.54 3.80
CA ASP A 17 5.66 15.99 4.90
C ASP A 17 4.37 15.16 4.94
N THR A 18 3.54 15.39 5.94
CA THR A 18 2.15 14.94 6.08
C THR A 18 1.21 15.67 5.10
N GLU A 19 0.06 15.06 4.78
CA GLU A 19 -1.01 15.65 3.95
C GLU A 19 -0.65 16.10 2.52
N ILE A 20 0.59 15.92 2.05
CA ILE A 20 1.04 16.29 0.70
C ILE A 20 0.45 15.45 -0.46
N GLY A 21 -0.60 14.66 -0.20
CA GLY A 21 -1.26 13.86 -1.25
C GLY A 21 -0.72 12.43 -1.45
N LYS A 22 0.09 11.88 -0.53
CA LYS A 22 0.58 10.48 -0.62
C LYS A 22 -0.53 9.44 -0.83
N THR A 23 -1.68 9.62 -0.17
CA THR A 23 -2.86 8.73 -0.33
C THR A 23 -3.44 8.82 -1.74
N ALA A 24 -3.55 10.03 -2.29
CA ALA A 24 -4.04 10.25 -3.65
C ALA A 24 -3.08 9.63 -4.68
N SER A 25 -1.77 9.87 -4.55
CA SER A 25 -0.74 9.29 -5.42
C SER A 25 -0.74 7.76 -5.38
N SER A 26 -0.83 7.17 -4.18
CA SER A 26 -0.90 5.71 -4.01
C SER A 26 -2.15 5.12 -4.68
N THR A 27 -3.30 5.77 -4.49
CA THR A 27 -4.57 5.34 -5.10
C THR A 27 -4.52 5.45 -6.63
N ALA A 28 -3.99 6.56 -7.15
CA ALA A 28 -3.81 6.76 -8.59
C ALA A 28 -2.89 5.69 -9.21
N LEU A 29 -1.78 5.36 -8.55
CA LEU A 29 -0.88 4.28 -8.98
C LEU A 29 -1.60 2.93 -9.02
N LEU A 30 -2.36 2.58 -7.98
CA LEU A 30 -3.13 1.33 -7.95
C LEU A 30 -4.15 1.25 -9.08
N HIS A 31 -4.90 2.33 -9.33
CA HIS A 31 -5.83 2.39 -10.46
C HIS A 31 -5.11 2.25 -11.80
N ALA A 32 -3.96 2.90 -11.98
CA ALA A 32 -3.18 2.80 -13.21
C ALA A 32 -2.66 1.37 -13.45
N LEU A 33 -2.15 0.69 -12.41
CA LEU A 33 -1.70 -0.70 -12.50
C LEU A 33 -2.86 -1.65 -12.84
N ARG A 34 -4.01 -1.48 -12.16
CA ARG A 34 -5.21 -2.29 -12.42
C ARG A 34 -5.74 -2.08 -13.85
N ARG A 35 -5.73 -0.85 -14.36
CA ARG A 35 -6.09 -0.55 -15.77
C ARG A 35 -5.16 -1.21 -16.78
N ARG A 36 -3.93 -1.53 -16.39
CA ARG A 36 -2.97 -2.30 -17.20
C ARG A 36 -3.11 -3.82 -17.03
N GLY A 37 -4.16 -4.29 -16.36
CA GLY A 37 -4.41 -5.72 -16.12
C GLY A 37 -3.56 -6.32 -14.99
N LEU A 38 -2.81 -5.51 -14.24
CA LEU A 38 -1.98 -5.99 -13.14
C LEU A 38 -2.80 -6.11 -11.85
N ARG A 39 -2.54 -7.18 -11.09
CA ARG A 39 -3.08 -7.35 -9.74
C ARG A 39 -2.26 -6.51 -8.77
N ALA A 40 -2.84 -5.43 -8.28
CA ALA A 40 -2.21 -4.52 -7.33
C ALA A 40 -3.10 -4.24 -6.12
N VAL A 41 -2.50 -4.19 -4.93
CA VAL A 41 -3.15 -3.91 -3.64
C VAL A 41 -2.42 -2.78 -2.93
N GLY A 42 -3.18 -1.93 -2.24
CA GLY A 42 -2.64 -0.91 -1.35
C GLY A 42 -2.45 -1.46 0.06
N MET A 43 -1.37 -1.05 0.72
CA MET A 43 -1.09 -1.40 2.11
C MET A 43 -0.77 -0.14 2.89
N LYS A 44 -1.41 0.04 4.05
CA LYS A 44 -1.06 1.07 5.04
C LYS A 44 -0.65 0.35 6.32
N PRO A 45 0.65 0.07 6.54
CA PRO A 45 1.09 -0.78 7.65
C PRO A 45 0.83 -0.14 9.02
N VAL A 46 0.85 1.19 9.07
CA VAL A 46 0.53 1.97 10.28
C VAL A 46 -0.58 2.95 9.93
N ALA A 47 -1.78 2.71 10.45
CA ALA A 47 -2.93 3.57 10.27
C ALA A 47 -3.13 4.46 11.50
N SER A 48 -2.90 5.77 11.34
CA SER A 48 -3.31 6.78 12.32
C SER A 48 -4.85 6.84 12.41
N GLY A 49 -5.38 7.00 13.62
CA GLY A 49 -6.83 7.08 13.86
C GLY A 49 -7.56 5.73 13.90
N SER A 50 -6.82 4.62 13.94
CA SER A 50 -7.40 3.30 14.17
C SER A 50 -8.00 3.26 15.58
N GLN A 51 -9.29 2.96 15.69
CA GLN A 51 -9.91 2.68 16.99
C GLN A 51 -9.37 1.33 17.46
N ASP A 52 -8.71 1.32 18.61
CA ASP A 52 -8.50 0.07 19.34
C ASP A 52 -9.87 -0.34 19.87
N LEU A 53 -10.50 -1.28 19.17
CA LEU A 53 -11.67 -2.00 19.68
C LEU A 53 -11.13 -2.92 20.77
N GLY A 54 -10.81 -2.32 21.91
CA GLY A 54 -10.22 -2.99 23.06
C GLY A 54 -10.96 -4.30 23.29
N HIS A 55 -10.22 -5.40 23.25
CA HIS A 55 -10.71 -6.64 23.82
C HIS A 55 -10.78 -6.39 25.32
N GLY A 56 -11.97 -6.63 25.90
CA GLY A 56 -12.30 -6.28 27.29
C GLY A 56 -11.34 -6.78 28.35
#